data_AF-A0A9R0Y9H1-F1
#
_entry.id   AF-A0A9R0Y9H1-F1
#
_cell.length_a   1.000
_cell.length_b   1.000
_cell.length_c   1.000
_cell.angle_alpha   90.00
_cell.angle_beta   90.00
_cell.angle_gamma   90.00
#
_symmetry.space_group_name_H-M   'P 1'
#
loop_
_entity.id
_entity.type
_entity.pdbx_description
1 polymer ?
#
loop_
_entity_poly.entity_id
_entity_poly.type
_entity_poly.pdbx_seq_one_letter_code
_entity_poly.pdbx_strand_id
1 'polypeptide(L)'
;MVAAALRAQLNAHIAGMYTEGVVDEDTFEELRDEGTAVEVSRLFIYDASEIIDDIDILMEEPEVDFDEVEALTQQLMRCTSSVGAQQVNLACMHFGNFYAIQYKQGCLVSLALVRNEFYIVRHELEIMMQGVVDEDTFEELRDEGTAIEVSRLFIYDASEIIGDIDILMSAPTPSIISPSALYLDTNSS
;
A
#
# COMPACT_ATOMS: atom_id res chain seq x y z
N MET A 1 -4.40 -23.49 -24.22
CA MET A 1 -3.82 -22.20 -24.69
C MET A 1 -4.05 -21.08 -23.67
N VAL A 2 -5.27 -20.89 -23.16
CA VAL A 2 -5.58 -19.82 -22.18
C VAL A 2 -4.80 -19.96 -20.86
N ALA A 3 -4.78 -21.15 -20.25
CA ALA A 3 -4.03 -21.39 -19.00
C ALA A 3 -2.53 -21.09 -19.10
N ALA A 4 -1.90 -21.44 -20.23
CA ALA A 4 -0.48 -21.15 -20.47
C ALA A 4 -0.22 -19.64 -20.63
N ALA A 5 -1.16 -18.91 -21.25
CA ALA A 5 -1.07 -17.46 -21.38
C ALA A 5 -1.24 -16.76 -20.02
N LEU A 6 -2.18 -17.23 -19.19
CA LEU A 6 -2.40 -16.70 -17.84
C LEU A 6 -1.18 -16.93 -16.94
N ARG A 7 -0.58 -18.13 -16.98
CA ARG A 7 0.65 -18.44 -16.25
C ARG A 7 1.83 -17.58 -16.70
N ALA A 8 1.94 -17.31 -18.01
CA ALA A 8 2.97 -16.42 -18.54
C ALA A 8 2.76 -14.97 -18.09
N GLN A 9 1.51 -14.50 -18.02
CA GLN A 9 1.17 -13.17 -17.53
C GLN A 9 1.50 -13.03 -16.04
N LEU A 10 1.12 -14.00 -15.22
CA LEU A 10 1.45 -14.01 -13.78
C LEU A 10 2.97 -13.99 -13.56
N ASN A 11 3.72 -14.83 -14.28
CA ASN A 11 5.18 -14.83 -14.17
C ASN A 11 5.81 -13.51 -14.62
N ALA A 12 5.25 -12.87 -15.66
CA ALA A 12 5.72 -11.56 -16.11
C ALA A 12 5.44 -10.46 -15.09
N HIS A 13 4.28 -10.51 -14.43
CA HIS A 13 3.93 -9.61 -13.33
C HIS A 13 4.90 -9.75 -12.16
N ILE A 14 5.12 -10.98 -11.70
CA ILE A 14 6.06 -11.30 -10.61
C ILE A 14 7.49 -10.83 -10.96
N ALA A 15 7.95 -11.07 -12.20
CA ALA A 15 9.25 -10.55 -12.64
C ALA A 15 9.30 -9.01 -12.62
N GLY A 16 8.18 -8.35 -12.94
CA GLY A 16 8.02 -6.89 -12.79
C GLY A 16 8.25 -6.44 -11.35
N MET A 17 7.61 -7.10 -10.39
CA MET A 17 7.75 -6.81 -8.96
C MET A 17 9.21 -6.85 -8.49
N TYR A 18 10.02 -7.79 -9.00
CA TYR A 18 11.45 -7.86 -8.71
C TYR A 18 12.22 -6.70 -9.31
N THR A 19 11.97 -6.39 -10.58
CA THR A 19 12.67 -5.30 -11.28
C THR A 19 12.35 -3.92 -10.69
N GLU A 20 11.14 -3.74 -10.17
CA GLU A 20 10.69 -2.51 -9.53
C GLU A 20 11.06 -2.46 -8.04
N GLY A 21 11.60 -3.55 -7.49
CA GLY A 21 12.02 -3.66 -6.09
C GLY A 21 10.85 -3.63 -5.11
N VAL A 22 9.67 -4.08 -5.55
CA VAL A 22 8.47 -4.21 -4.72
C VAL A 22 8.68 -5.29 -3.65
N VAL A 23 9.26 -6.41 -4.08
CA VAL A 23 9.70 -7.52 -3.23
C VAL A 23 11.11 -7.94 -3.63
N ASP A 24 11.86 -8.47 -2.67
CA ASP A 24 13.15 -9.11 -2.90
C ASP A 24 12.98 -10.43 -3.66
N GLU A 25 13.71 -10.59 -4.77
CA GLU A 25 13.60 -11.75 -5.67
C GLU A 25 13.93 -13.06 -4.95
N ASP A 26 15.04 -13.11 -4.21
CA ASP A 26 15.48 -14.34 -3.54
C ASP A 26 14.45 -14.78 -2.49
N THR A 27 13.98 -13.85 -1.66
CA THR A 27 12.96 -14.10 -0.63
C THR A 27 11.65 -14.57 -1.25
N PHE A 28 11.19 -13.89 -2.30
CA PHE A 28 9.88 -14.17 -2.86
C PHE A 28 9.86 -15.45 -3.71
N GLU A 29 10.96 -15.78 -4.41
CA GLU A 29 11.09 -17.08 -5.08
C GLU A 29 11.09 -18.25 -4.09
N GLU A 30 11.69 -18.11 -2.90
CA GLU A 30 11.62 -19.14 -1.84
C GLU A 30 10.16 -19.42 -1.44
N LEU A 31 9.35 -18.37 -1.23
CA LEU A 31 7.92 -18.51 -0.94
C LEU A 31 7.14 -19.17 -2.10
N ARG A 32 7.53 -18.89 -3.35
CA ARG A 32 6.89 -19.49 -4.54
C ARG A 32 7.22 -20.97 -4.65
N ASP A 33 8.47 -21.34 -4.41
CA ASP A 33 8.93 -22.73 -4.43
C ASP A 33 8.30 -23.56 -3.30
N GLU A 34 8.06 -22.95 -2.14
CA GLU A 34 7.34 -23.57 -1.02
C GLU A 34 5.82 -23.60 -1.21
N GLY A 35 5.27 -22.85 -2.18
CA GLY A 35 3.83 -22.71 -2.40
C GLY A 35 3.12 -21.88 -1.32
N THR A 36 3.86 -21.09 -0.56
CA THR A 36 3.37 -20.27 0.57
C THR A 36 3.19 -18.79 0.20
N ALA A 37 3.65 -18.36 -0.98
CA ALA A 37 3.61 -16.96 -1.43
C ALA A 37 2.26 -16.27 -1.26
N VAL A 38 1.14 -16.91 -1.63
CA VAL A 38 -0.20 -16.32 -1.49
C VAL A 38 -0.57 -16.12 -0.02
N GLU A 39 -0.40 -17.15 0.81
CA GLU A 39 -0.78 -17.09 2.22
C GLU A 39 0.06 -16.09 2.99
N VAL A 40 1.38 -16.10 2.78
CA VAL A 40 2.31 -15.15 3.41
C VAL A 40 2.01 -13.71 2.95
N SER A 41 1.66 -13.51 1.68
CA SER A 41 1.24 -12.20 1.16
C SER A 41 -0.03 -11.69 1.84
N ARG A 42 -1.05 -12.54 2.01
CA ARG A 42 -2.30 -12.17 2.72
C ARG A 42 -2.03 -11.78 4.16
N LEU A 43 -1.23 -12.57 4.86
CA LEU A 43 -0.88 -12.30 6.25
C LEU A 43 -0.09 -10.99 6.39
N PHE A 44 0.90 -10.77 5.52
CA PHE A 44 1.64 -9.51 5.46
C PHE A 44 0.70 -8.31 5.26
N ILE A 45 -0.21 -8.37 4.28
CA ILE A 45 -1.13 -7.27 3.99
C ILE A 45 -2.01 -6.97 5.20
N TYR A 46 -2.57 -8.01 5.83
CA TYR A 46 -3.42 -7.87 7.01
C TYR A 46 -2.64 -7.25 8.18
N ASP A 47 -1.53 -7.87 8.58
CA ASP A 47 -0.74 -7.43 9.73
C ASP A 47 -0.19 -6.02 9.53
N ALA A 48 0.35 -5.72 8.34
CA ALA A 48 0.91 -4.41 8.06
C ALA A 48 -0.16 -3.30 8.02
N SER A 49 -1.36 -3.59 7.51
CA SER A 49 -2.46 -2.63 7.51
C SER A 49 -2.88 -2.26 8.93
N GLU A 50 -3.12 -3.27 9.78
CA GLU A 50 -3.52 -3.05 11.18
C GLU A 50 -2.46 -2.25 11.95
N ILE A 51 -1.17 -2.59 11.77
CA ILE A 51 -0.08 -1.86 12.43
C ILE A 51 -0.01 -0.40 11.96
N ILE A 52 -0.17 -0.15 10.66
CA ILE A 52 -0.16 1.21 10.11
C ILE A 52 -1.34 2.03 10.64
N ASP A 53 -2.53 1.43 10.71
CA ASP A 53 -3.73 2.08 11.24
C ASP A 53 -3.57 2.41 12.73
N ASP A 54 -3.00 1.50 13.52
CA ASP A 54 -2.68 1.75 14.94
C ASP A 54 -1.68 2.91 15.11
N ILE A 55 -0.65 2.99 14.26
CA ILE A 55 0.29 4.12 14.27
C ILE A 55 -0.42 5.42 13.88
N ASP A 56 -1.29 5.42 12.86
CA ASP A 56 -2.05 6.60 12.46
C ASP A 56 -2.91 7.12 13.62
N ILE A 57 -3.60 6.21 14.35
CA ILE A 57 -4.40 6.55 15.55
C ILE A 57 -3.54 7.23 16.61
N LEU A 58 -2.37 6.66 16.96
CA LEU A 58 -1.45 7.26 17.94
C LEU A 58 -0.96 8.63 17.49
N MET A 59 -0.71 8.81 16.19
CA MET A 59 -0.21 10.06 15.64
C MET A 59 -1.28 11.17 15.62
N GLU A 60 -2.57 10.84 15.68
CA GLU A 60 -3.66 11.81 15.82
C GLU A 60 -3.79 12.37 17.24
N GLU A 61 -3.30 11.66 18.25
CA GLU A 61 -3.42 12.06 19.65
C GLU A 61 -2.69 13.38 19.98
N PRO A 62 -3.24 14.23 20.87
CA PRO A 62 -2.62 15.51 21.23
C PRO A 62 -1.23 15.34 21.88
N GLU A 63 -1.05 14.28 22.66
CA GLU A 63 0.22 13.84 23.23
C GLU A 63 0.48 12.44 22.68
N VAL A 64 1.57 12.27 21.93
CA VAL A 64 1.88 11.02 21.22
C VAL A 64 2.76 10.14 22.10
N ASP A 65 2.37 8.88 22.27
CA ASP A 65 3.22 7.85 22.85
C ASP A 65 4.25 7.35 21.83
N PHE A 66 5.43 7.97 21.82
CA PHE A 66 6.49 7.63 20.87
C PHE A 66 7.15 6.28 21.15
N ASP A 67 7.04 5.74 22.37
CA ASP A 67 7.58 4.41 22.69
C ASP A 67 6.70 3.33 22.04
N GLU A 68 5.37 3.52 22.06
CA GLU A 68 4.42 2.64 21.36
C GLU A 68 4.56 2.75 19.83
N VAL A 69 4.71 3.98 19.29
CA VAL A 69 4.99 4.18 17.85
C VAL A 69 6.27 3.46 17.41
N GLU A 70 7.33 3.51 18.23
CA GLU A 70 8.56 2.77 17.96
C GLU A 70 8.30 1.25 17.96
N ALA A 71 7.59 0.73 18.96
CA ALA A 71 7.29 -0.70 19.08
C ALA A 71 6.50 -1.22 17.87
N LEU A 72 5.47 -0.49 17.45
CA LEU A 72 4.66 -0.80 16.26
C LEU A 72 5.50 -0.70 14.97
N THR A 73 6.35 0.32 14.83
CA THR A 73 7.24 0.43 13.67
C THR A 73 8.21 -0.75 13.58
N GLN A 74 8.80 -1.16 14.71
CA GLN A 74 9.66 -2.34 14.75
C GLN A 74 8.89 -3.61 14.40
N GLN A 75 7.61 -3.72 14.76
CA GLN A 75 6.76 -4.83 14.34
C GLN A 75 6.50 -4.80 12.83
N LEU A 76 6.14 -3.65 12.27
CA LEU A 76 5.96 -3.47 10.84
C LEU A 76 7.22 -3.88 10.07
N MET A 77 8.40 -3.45 10.53
CA MET A 77 9.68 -3.84 9.93
C MET A 77 9.87 -5.37 9.93
N ARG A 78 9.49 -6.07 11.00
CA ARG A 78 9.52 -7.55 11.02
C ARG A 78 8.54 -8.16 10.01
N CYS A 79 7.35 -7.57 9.85
CA CYS A 79 6.37 -8.03 8.86
C CYS A 79 6.91 -7.87 7.44
N THR A 80 7.60 -6.76 7.11
CA THR A 80 8.13 -6.53 5.74
C THR A 80 9.11 -7.59 5.28
N SER A 81 9.91 -8.16 6.19
CA SER A 81 10.84 -9.24 5.87
C SER A 81 10.16 -10.52 5.41
N SER A 82 8.89 -10.75 5.77
CA SER A 82 8.16 -11.98 5.39
C SER A 82 7.93 -12.12 3.89
N VAL A 83 7.85 -11.00 3.17
CA VAL A 83 7.63 -10.94 1.71
C VAL A 83 8.75 -10.21 0.99
N GLY A 84 9.84 -9.85 1.68
CA GLY A 84 10.95 -9.10 1.09
C GLY A 84 10.60 -7.65 0.71
N ALA A 85 9.63 -7.00 1.37
CA ALA A 85 9.18 -5.63 1.07
C ALA A 85 10.19 -4.55 1.52
N GLN A 86 11.33 -4.47 0.83
CA GLN A 86 12.47 -3.65 1.27
C GLN A 86 12.16 -2.14 1.28
N GLN A 87 11.35 -1.62 0.36
CA GLN A 87 11.03 -0.19 0.30
C GLN A 87 10.21 0.26 1.51
N VAL A 88 9.26 -0.56 1.95
CA VAL A 88 8.50 -0.32 3.20
C VAL A 88 9.44 -0.30 4.40
N ASN A 89 10.40 -1.23 4.46
CA ASN A 89 11.40 -1.28 5.53
C ASN A 89 12.27 -0.01 5.58
N LEU A 90 12.75 0.45 4.41
CA LEU A 90 13.52 1.69 4.30
C LEU A 90 12.70 2.92 4.70
N ALA A 91 11.42 2.97 4.33
CA ALA A 91 10.51 4.03 4.77
C ALA A 91 10.34 4.02 6.31
N CYS A 92 10.23 2.84 6.93
CA CYS A 92 10.19 2.70 8.40
C CYS A 92 11.48 3.19 9.06
N MET A 93 12.65 2.88 8.49
CA MET A 93 13.93 3.42 8.97
C MET A 93 13.97 4.95 8.86
N HIS A 94 13.40 5.52 7.80
CA HIS A 94 13.31 6.97 7.64
C HIS A 94 12.40 7.60 8.71
N PHE A 95 11.21 7.01 8.91
CA PHE A 95 10.25 7.37 9.96
C PHE A 95 10.90 7.36 11.35
N GLY A 96 11.76 6.37 11.63
CA GLY A 96 12.50 6.27 12.89
C GLY A 96 13.45 7.39 13.24
N ASN A 97 13.93 8.14 12.25
CA ASN A 97 14.72 9.34 12.55
C ASN A 97 13.89 10.44 13.21
N PHE A 98 12.56 10.44 13.03
CA PHE A 98 11.68 11.47 13.54
C PHE A 98 11.04 11.11 14.88
N TYR A 99 10.58 9.86 15.07
CA TYR A 99 10.03 9.45 16.37
C TYR A 99 11.12 9.40 17.45
N ALA A 100 12.37 9.07 17.10
CA ALA A 100 13.50 9.07 18.03
C ALA A 100 13.83 10.45 18.61
N ILE A 101 13.48 11.53 17.90
CA ILE A 101 13.60 12.91 18.37
C ILE A 101 12.25 13.53 18.74
N GLN A 102 11.19 12.71 18.80
CA GLN A 102 9.82 13.10 19.14
C GLN A 102 9.28 14.25 18.26
N TYR A 103 9.70 14.31 17.00
CA TYR A 103 9.29 15.35 16.07
C TYR A 103 8.01 14.95 15.33
N LYS A 104 6.86 15.24 15.95
CA LYS A 104 5.53 14.85 15.45
C LYS A 104 5.27 15.23 13.99
N GLN A 105 5.61 16.45 13.57
CA GLN A 105 5.36 16.88 12.19
C GLN A 105 6.23 16.10 11.17
N GLY A 106 7.48 15.78 11.54
CA GLY A 106 8.34 14.93 10.71
C GLY A 106 7.82 13.49 10.64
N CYS A 107 7.30 12.97 11.75
CA CYS A 107 6.65 11.67 11.82
C CYS A 107 5.44 11.59 10.87
N LEU A 108 4.54 12.58 10.88
CA LEU A 108 3.38 12.60 9.99
C LEU A 108 3.76 12.56 8.49
N VAL A 109 4.79 13.32 8.11
CA VAL A 109 5.27 13.35 6.71
C VAL A 109 5.91 12.02 6.32
N SER A 110 6.70 11.42 7.19
CA SER A 110 7.40 10.16 6.90
C SER A 110 6.49 8.93 7.03
N LEU A 111 5.46 8.96 7.88
CA LEU A 111 4.41 7.94 7.94
C LEU A 111 3.60 7.91 6.63
N ALA A 112 3.37 9.06 6.00
CA ALA A 112 2.75 9.10 4.67
C ALA A 112 3.60 8.37 3.61
N LEU A 113 4.92 8.39 3.73
CA LEU A 113 5.82 7.61 2.87
C LEU A 113 5.69 6.11 3.18
N VAL A 114 5.69 5.71 4.45
CA VAL A 114 5.47 4.30 4.85
C VAL A 114 4.16 3.77 4.26
N ARG A 115 3.07 4.55 4.36
CA ARG A 115 1.78 4.23 3.74
C ARG A 115 1.89 4.06 2.23
N ASN A 116 2.51 5.01 1.55
CA ASN A 116 2.69 4.95 0.10
C ASN A 116 3.40 3.66 -0.34
N GLU A 117 4.53 3.34 0.28
CA GLU A 117 5.28 2.14 -0.05
C GLU A 117 4.49 0.86 0.27
N PHE A 118 3.77 0.84 1.40
CA PHE A 118 2.90 -0.28 1.73
C PHE A 118 1.80 -0.49 0.68
N TYR A 119 1.13 0.59 0.24
CA TYR A 119 0.06 0.50 -0.75
C TYR A 119 0.54 0.01 -2.12
N ILE A 120 1.76 0.38 -2.52
CA ILE A 120 2.39 -0.14 -3.74
C ILE A 120 2.59 -1.66 -3.60
N VAL A 121 3.23 -2.11 -2.51
CA VAL A 121 3.47 -3.55 -2.28
C VAL A 121 2.16 -4.33 -2.20
N ARG A 122 1.17 -3.82 -1.45
CA ARG A 122 -0.15 -4.44 -1.34
C ARG A 122 -0.79 -4.63 -2.70
N HIS A 123 -0.82 -3.58 -3.52
CA HIS A 123 -1.46 -3.61 -4.83
C HIS A 123 -0.85 -4.68 -5.73
N GLU A 124 0.47 -4.75 -5.80
CA GLU A 124 1.19 -5.71 -6.62
C GLU A 124 0.99 -7.16 -6.14
N LEU A 125 0.96 -7.37 -4.82
CA LEU A 125 0.66 -8.67 -4.22
C LEU A 125 -0.80 -9.09 -4.47
N GLU A 126 -1.76 -8.17 -4.41
CA GLU A 126 -3.17 -8.45 -4.73
C GLU A 126 -3.35 -8.87 -6.19
N ILE A 127 -2.68 -8.21 -7.14
CA ILE A 127 -2.69 -8.63 -8.55
C ILE A 127 -2.10 -10.04 -8.70
N MET A 128 -0.99 -10.33 -8.03
CA MET A 128 -0.38 -11.66 -8.01
C MET A 128 -1.38 -12.71 -7.51
N MET A 129 -2.03 -12.47 -6.35
CA MET A 129 -2.99 -13.40 -5.75
C MET A 129 -4.23 -13.62 -6.61
N GLN A 130 -4.74 -12.58 -7.26
CA GLN A 130 -5.85 -12.71 -8.22
C GLN A 130 -5.46 -13.51 -9.46
N GLY A 131 -4.19 -13.44 -9.88
CA GLY A 131 -3.65 -14.28 -10.95
C GLY A 131 -3.44 -15.75 -10.55
N VAL A 132 -3.38 -16.05 -9.26
CA VAL A 132 -3.36 -17.41 -8.68
C VAL A 132 -4.79 -17.86 -8.41
N VAL A 133 -5.61 -17.94 -9.47
CA VAL A 133 -6.89 -18.68 -9.39
C VAL A 133 -6.54 -20.17 -9.35
N ASP A 134 -7.05 -20.91 -8.37
CA ASP A 134 -6.78 -22.34 -8.26
C ASP A 134 -7.36 -23.13 -9.45
N GLU A 135 -6.77 -24.29 -9.73
CA GLU A 135 -7.12 -25.09 -10.90
C GLU A 135 -8.55 -25.64 -10.83
N ASP A 136 -9.11 -25.81 -9.62
CA ASP A 136 -10.50 -26.24 -9.42
C ASP A 136 -11.47 -25.09 -9.73
N THR A 137 -11.18 -23.86 -9.31
CA THR A 137 -11.95 -22.65 -9.66
C THR A 137 -11.87 -22.33 -11.16
N PHE A 138 -10.73 -22.64 -11.81
CA PHE A 138 -10.61 -22.51 -13.27
C PHE A 138 -11.46 -23.55 -14.02
N GLU A 139 -11.56 -24.79 -13.52
CA GLU A 139 -12.45 -25.83 -14.07
C GLU A 139 -13.94 -25.48 -13.84
N GLU A 140 -14.30 -24.95 -12.67
CA GLU A 140 -15.68 -24.52 -12.34
C GLU A 140 -16.13 -23.34 -13.24
N LEU A 141 -15.27 -22.34 -13.42
CA LEU A 141 -15.54 -21.18 -14.30
C LEU A 141 -15.56 -21.57 -15.80
N ARG A 142 -14.86 -22.64 -16.18
CA ARG A 142 -14.92 -23.18 -17.55
C ARG A 142 -16.27 -23.82 -17.85
N ASP A 143 -16.86 -24.48 -16.87
CA ASP A 143 -18.16 -25.15 -17.01
C ASP A 143 -19.35 -24.16 -16.90
N GLU A 144 -19.18 -23.02 -16.23
CA GLU A 144 -20.23 -21.98 -16.10
C GLU A 144 -20.30 -20.97 -17.26
N GLY A 145 -19.37 -20.98 -18.23
CA GLY A 145 -19.48 -20.16 -19.44
C GLY A 145 -19.27 -18.65 -19.24
N THR A 146 -18.50 -18.27 -18.24
CA THR A 146 -18.42 -16.90 -17.69
C THR A 146 -17.15 -16.14 -18.07
N ALA A 147 -16.76 -16.15 -19.35
CA ALA A 147 -15.74 -15.22 -19.86
C ALA A 147 -16.11 -13.73 -19.60
N ILE A 148 -17.40 -13.44 -19.45
CA ILE A 148 -17.96 -12.12 -19.12
C ILE A 148 -17.81 -11.77 -17.64
N GLU A 149 -17.86 -12.75 -16.73
CA GLU A 149 -17.86 -12.51 -15.28
C GLU A 149 -16.45 -12.40 -14.72
N VAL A 150 -15.51 -13.18 -15.29
CA VAL A 150 -14.06 -13.00 -15.10
C VAL A 150 -13.64 -11.58 -15.51
N SER A 151 -14.20 -11.06 -16.60
CA SER A 151 -13.96 -9.67 -17.05
C SER A 151 -14.62 -8.60 -16.16
N ARG A 152 -15.67 -8.94 -15.39
CA ARG A 152 -16.27 -8.04 -14.39
C ARG A 152 -15.43 -7.96 -13.12
N LEU A 153 -14.83 -9.07 -12.70
CA LEU A 153 -13.90 -9.10 -11.58
C LEU A 153 -12.66 -8.22 -11.84
N PHE A 154 -12.19 -8.16 -13.09
CA PHE A 154 -11.08 -7.29 -13.50
C PHE A 154 -11.42 -5.79 -13.61
N ILE A 155 -12.68 -5.37 -13.56
CA ILE A 155 -13.09 -3.97 -13.81
C ILE A 155 -13.65 -3.29 -12.55
N TYR A 156 -14.13 -4.03 -11.55
CA TYR A 156 -14.94 -3.44 -10.48
C TYR A 156 -14.15 -2.53 -9.52
N ASP A 157 -12.87 -2.79 -9.25
CA ASP A 157 -12.08 -1.95 -8.30
C ASP A 157 -11.49 -0.69 -8.94
N ALA A 158 -11.22 -0.69 -10.25
CA ALA A 158 -10.63 0.46 -10.91
C ALA A 158 -11.64 1.63 -11.06
N SER A 159 -12.93 1.33 -11.24
CA SER A 159 -13.95 2.37 -11.45
C SER A 159 -14.32 3.16 -10.20
N GLU A 160 -14.21 2.55 -9.02
CA GLU A 160 -14.53 3.19 -7.74
C GLU A 160 -13.40 4.15 -7.32
N ILE A 161 -12.14 3.72 -7.48
CA ILE A 161 -10.95 4.54 -7.20
C ILE A 161 -10.81 5.72 -8.17
N ILE A 162 -11.09 5.52 -9.47
CA ILE A 162 -11.04 6.61 -10.45
C ILE A 162 -12.16 7.64 -10.18
N GLY A 163 -13.35 7.18 -9.75
CA GLY A 163 -14.45 8.07 -9.38
C GLY A 163 -14.11 8.96 -8.19
N ASP A 164 -13.49 8.40 -7.15
CA ASP A 164 -13.10 9.14 -5.95
C ASP A 164 -11.97 10.15 -6.21
N ILE A 165 -11.02 9.81 -7.09
CA ILE A 165 -9.96 10.71 -7.54
C ILE A 165 -10.54 11.87 -8.37
N ASP A 166 -11.50 11.61 -9.27
CA ASP A 166 -12.12 12.66 -10.09
C ASP A 166 -12.99 13.62 -9.26
N ILE A 167 -13.62 13.12 -8.19
CA ILE A 167 -14.33 13.93 -7.19
C ILE A 167 -13.34 14.80 -6.39
N LEU A 168 -12.21 14.24 -5.95
CA LEU A 168 -11.14 14.97 -5.24
C LEU A 168 -10.49 16.05 -6.12
N MET A 169 -10.32 15.80 -7.42
CA MET A 169 -9.73 16.76 -8.37
C MET A 169 -10.73 17.81 -8.88
N SER A 170 -12.04 17.54 -8.79
CA SER A 170 -13.09 18.50 -9.17
C SER A 170 -13.49 19.46 -8.04
N ALA A 171 -12.99 19.25 -6.82
CA ALA A 171 -13.23 20.16 -5.71
C ALA A 171 -12.55 21.52 -5.96
N PRO A 172 -13.29 22.65 -5.90
CA PRO A 172 -12.69 23.96 -6.10
C PRO A 172 -11.64 24.19 -5.01
N THR A 173 -10.41 24.49 -5.42
CA THR A 173 -9.32 24.81 -4.52
C THR A 173 -9.72 26.00 -3.63
N PRO A 174 -9.62 25.90 -2.29
CA PRO A 174 -9.93 27.02 -1.42
C PRO A 174 -8.93 28.14 -1.70
N SER A 175 -9.45 29.31 -2.09
CA SER A 175 -8.66 30.51 -2.33
C SER A 175 -7.84 30.86 -1.09
N ILE A 176 -6.53 30.62 -1.14
CA ILE A 176 -5.60 31.07 -0.11
C ILE A 176 -5.56 32.60 -0.20
N ILE A 177 -6.22 33.28 0.75
CA ILE A 177 -6.09 34.72 0.93
C ILE A 177 -4.63 34.97 1.34
N SER A 178 -3.87 35.62 0.45
CA SER A 178 -2.48 35.99 0.71
C SER A 178 -2.38 36.89 1.96
N PRO A 179 -1.42 36.65 2.88
CA PRO A 179 -1.25 37.44 4.10
C PRO A 179 -0.94 38.93 3.86
N SER A 180 -0.66 39.34 2.62
CA SER A 180 -0.30 40.71 2.27
C SER A 180 -1.49 41.68 2.19
N ALA A 181 -2.73 41.24 2.43
CA ALA A 181 -3.93 42.08 2.33
C ALA A 181 -4.43 42.70 3.66
N LEU A 182 -3.73 42.49 4.79
CA LEU A 182 -4.17 42.95 6.12
C LEU A 182 -3.40 44.15 6.69
N TYR A 183 -2.62 44.88 5.88
CA TYR A 183 -2.02 46.14 6.30
C TYR A 183 -2.38 47.27 5.33
N LEU A 184 -3.38 48.07 5.71
CA LEU A 184 -3.37 49.54 5.77
C LEU A 184 -4.81 50.07 5.76
N ASP A 185 -5.38 50.30 6.94
CA ASP A 185 -6.11 51.54 7.21
C ASP A 185 -6.34 51.69 8.72
N THR A 186 -5.28 52.10 9.41
CA THR A 186 -5.44 52.87 10.65
C THR A 186 -4.59 54.13 10.51
N ASN A 187 -5.19 55.19 10.01
CA ASN A 187 -4.85 56.56 10.40
C ASN A 187 -5.98 57.52 10.02
N SER A 188 -6.98 57.57 10.90
CA SER A 188 -7.83 58.74 11.08
C SER A 188 -7.36 59.48 12.35
N SER A 189 -6.65 60.59 12.17
CA SER A 189 -6.72 61.84 12.98
C SER A 189 -5.77 62.87 12.40
#